data_AF-A0A2S4NBV8-F1
#
_entry.id   AF-A0A2S4NBV8-F1
#
_cell.length_a   1.000
_cell.length_b   1.000
_cell.length_c   1.000
_cell.angle_alpha   90.00
_cell.angle_beta   90.00
_cell.angle_gamma   90.00
#
_symmetry.space_group_name_H-M   'P 1'
#
loop_
_entity.id
_entity.type
_entity.pdbx_description
1 polymer ?
#
loop_
_entity_poly.entity_id
_entity_poly.type
_entity_poly.pdbx_seq_one_letter_code
_entity_poly.pdbx_strand_id
1 'polypeptide(L)'
;MKLKLYLLVCCMVYQWGYCQLVSTSIDSTKKKIGSEFYITLKAIVGSKDKVIFPKDSNFGLLEVLENYKTDTVEKGNKIELSKRYGITQFDAGKYTIPKLPVSINQKKYYTDTINLEVVDVKVDTLKQKMYDIKQITKTESKTSWWWYFLGVVFVGVIGYLVYYFVNKKPQNNQTTPIVDKRSPLERAMAELSILDGGHSHDVKKYYSELTDIARRYIENELRIPAMESTTSELLVALQIAADEKKVILSTQTLTDLEKVLRKADLVKFAKSKPDAHEILSDKTTITQTVSHIYEAIPKEKLASAQEEAKLLAEQKALLAKKKKQKTKIIVTAVALLLLLLGFVFSEVLISLKDNILGHPTKELAEGEWVYSEYGNPALKIETPKVLKRVAQQPQNKQSKIPALQKFVYGSLLSDFYIVLSTQKFEAPSNVNLESLAEGIIKDYEKEGARNIIVKSESYDTQLGSKGLKAYGSMTVANALSKEPEKLQYQILLFTQYGGLQAVLITYKDNDDYAKKMVTRIENSIEPLNVIQ
;
A
#
# COMPACT_ATOMS: atom_id res chain seq x y z
N MET A 1 112.80 35.03 -9.19
CA MET A 1 111.94 34.00 -8.56
C MET A 1 111.17 34.46 -7.32
N LYS A 2 111.66 35.40 -6.50
CA LYS A 2 111.01 35.80 -5.23
C LYS A 2 109.65 36.54 -5.38
N LEU A 3 109.43 37.26 -6.48
CA LEU A 3 108.19 38.01 -6.73
C LEU A 3 106.98 37.12 -7.11
N LYS A 4 107.21 36.03 -7.86
CA LYS A 4 106.15 35.06 -8.22
C LYS A 4 105.70 34.21 -7.03
N LEU A 5 106.59 33.99 -6.05
CA LEU A 5 106.25 33.27 -4.81
C LEU A 5 105.36 34.12 -3.89
N TYR A 6 105.61 35.42 -3.79
CA TYR A 6 104.74 36.33 -3.02
C TYR A 6 103.33 36.47 -3.61
N LEU A 7 103.20 36.44 -4.95
CA LEU A 7 101.90 36.54 -5.61
C LEU A 7 101.06 35.27 -5.45
N LEU A 8 101.70 34.10 -5.36
CA LEU A 8 101.04 32.80 -5.14
C LEU A 8 100.62 32.63 -3.66
N VAL A 9 101.40 33.16 -2.71
CA VAL A 9 101.01 33.21 -1.29
C VAL A 9 99.89 34.23 -1.06
N CYS A 10 99.88 35.38 -1.74
CA CYS A 10 98.81 36.38 -1.63
C CYS A 10 97.46 35.85 -2.17
N CYS A 11 97.48 34.98 -3.19
CA CYS A 11 96.27 34.37 -3.75
C CYS A 11 95.67 33.24 -2.90
N MET A 12 96.45 32.63 -1.99
CA MET A 12 95.95 31.60 -1.06
C MET A 12 95.26 32.17 0.20
N VAL A 13 95.46 33.45 0.54
CA VAL A 13 94.87 34.06 1.75
C VAL A 13 93.44 34.57 1.54
N TYR A 14 92.92 34.56 0.30
CA TYR A 14 91.57 35.05 -0.02
C TYR A 14 90.47 33.97 -0.04
N GLN A 15 90.76 32.75 0.40
CA GLN A 15 89.76 31.68 0.56
C GLN A 15 89.30 31.56 2.02
N TRP A 16 88.91 32.67 2.64
CA TRP A 16 88.01 32.59 3.80
C TRP A 16 86.59 32.40 3.26
N GLY A 17 86.18 31.14 3.25
CA GLY A 17 84.83 30.72 2.89
C GLY A 17 83.79 31.47 3.71
N TYR A 18 82.81 32.03 3.02
CA TYR A 18 81.57 32.50 3.62
C TYR A 18 80.84 31.29 4.23
N CYS A 19 81.07 31.03 5.51
CA CYS A 19 80.24 30.09 6.26
C CYS A 19 78.85 30.73 6.38
N GLN A 20 77.90 30.27 5.56
CA GLN A 20 76.54 30.77 5.54
C GLN A 20 75.88 30.45 6.88
N LEU A 21 75.47 31.49 7.61
CA LEU A 21 74.93 31.39 8.97
C LEU A 21 73.61 30.60 9.01
N VAL A 22 72.91 30.55 7.87
CA VAL A 22 71.65 29.85 7.66
C VAL A 22 71.77 29.00 6.40
N SER A 23 71.36 27.73 6.47
CA SER A 23 71.36 26.80 5.33
C SER A 23 70.01 26.10 5.22
N THR A 24 69.76 25.50 4.06
CA THR A 24 68.47 24.89 3.73
C THR A 24 68.67 23.55 3.07
N SER A 25 67.89 22.56 3.48
CA SER A 25 67.92 21.22 2.92
C SER A 25 66.50 20.74 2.67
N ILE A 26 66.32 19.95 1.62
CA ILE A 26 65.06 19.26 1.32
C ILE A 26 65.33 17.75 1.25
N ASP A 27 64.33 16.95 1.58
CA ASP A 27 64.43 15.49 1.57
C ASP A 27 64.45 14.88 0.15
N SER A 28 63.63 15.42 -0.76
CA SER A 28 63.62 15.07 -2.18
C SER A 28 63.28 16.29 -3.03
N THR A 29 63.88 16.40 -4.21
CA THR A 29 63.52 17.42 -5.21
C THR A 29 62.41 16.97 -6.15
N LYS A 30 61.91 15.73 -6.00
CA LYS A 30 60.88 15.15 -6.87
C LYS A 30 59.95 14.22 -6.11
N LYS A 31 58.64 14.52 -6.08
CA LYS A 31 57.60 13.65 -5.50
C LYS A 31 56.32 13.71 -6.31
N LYS A 32 55.37 12.79 -6.03
CA LYS A 32 54.07 12.76 -6.70
C LYS A 32 53.14 13.83 -6.15
N ILE A 33 52.14 14.21 -6.94
CA ILE A 33 51.05 15.11 -6.53
C ILE A 33 50.44 14.68 -5.20
N GLY A 34 50.19 15.64 -4.31
CA GLY A 34 49.66 15.39 -2.95
C GLY A 34 50.64 14.76 -1.96
N SER A 35 51.91 14.55 -2.32
CA SER A 35 52.95 14.07 -1.39
C SER A 35 53.62 15.23 -0.65
N GLU A 36 53.95 15.03 0.62
CA GLU A 36 54.65 16.02 1.43
C GLU A 36 56.15 16.07 1.10
N PHE A 37 56.72 17.26 1.00
CA PHE A 37 58.16 17.52 0.99
C PHE A 37 58.58 18.02 2.37
N TYR A 38 59.73 17.56 2.87
CA TYR A 38 60.26 18.01 4.14
C TYR A 38 61.44 18.97 3.92
N ILE A 39 61.19 20.25 4.15
CA ILE A 39 62.22 21.29 4.15
C ILE A 39 62.76 21.49 5.57
N THR A 40 64.07 21.51 5.70
CA THR A 40 64.79 21.78 6.96
C THR A 40 65.62 23.04 6.82
N LEU A 41 65.31 24.04 7.62
CA LEU A 41 66.11 25.25 7.79
C LEU A 41 67.08 25.04 8.95
N LYS A 42 68.36 25.36 8.76
CA LYS A 42 69.39 25.25 9.81
C LYS A 42 70.02 26.60 10.04
N ALA A 43 70.24 26.97 11.30
CA ALA A 43 70.96 28.18 11.69
C ALA A 43 72.06 27.81 12.69
N ILE A 44 73.31 28.23 12.42
CA ILE A 44 74.46 28.00 13.30
C ILE A 44 74.77 29.31 14.03
N VAL A 45 74.46 29.38 15.32
CA VAL A 45 74.53 30.61 16.13
C VAL A 45 75.24 30.39 17.45
N GLY A 46 75.59 31.46 18.18
CA GLY A 46 76.12 31.35 19.54
C GLY A 46 75.05 30.94 20.55
N SER A 47 75.44 30.34 21.66
CA SER A 47 74.51 29.82 22.68
C SER A 47 73.57 30.88 23.32
N LYS A 48 73.85 32.17 23.16
CA LYS A 48 73.04 33.28 23.69
C LYS A 48 72.22 34.02 22.61
N ASP A 49 72.32 33.58 21.35
CA ASP A 49 71.66 34.25 20.23
C ASP A 49 70.18 33.83 20.13
N LYS A 50 69.29 34.79 19.87
CA LYS A 50 67.87 34.53 19.69
C LYS A 50 67.54 34.35 18.21
N VAL A 51 67.05 33.18 17.83
CA VAL A 51 66.68 32.81 16.45
C VAL A 51 65.17 32.66 16.28
N ILE A 52 64.62 33.28 15.24
CA ILE A 52 63.21 33.20 14.86
C ILE A 52 63.11 32.71 13.41
N PHE A 53 62.51 31.54 13.23
CA PHE A 53 62.22 30.94 11.93
C PHE A 53 60.89 31.45 11.35
N PRO A 54 60.69 31.37 10.01
CA PRO A 54 59.46 31.83 9.36
C PRO A 54 58.24 31.03 9.83
N LYS A 55 57.08 31.69 9.86
CA LYS A 55 55.80 31.10 10.29
C LYS A 55 54.70 31.27 9.25
N ASP A 56 55.07 31.58 8.02
CA ASP A 56 54.13 31.78 6.93
C ASP A 56 53.39 30.48 6.61
N SER A 57 52.12 30.60 6.22
CA SER A 57 51.29 29.45 5.83
C SER A 57 51.65 28.90 4.44
N ASN A 58 52.37 29.68 3.63
CA ASN A 58 52.78 29.32 2.27
C ASN A 58 54.24 29.72 2.02
N PHE A 59 55.00 28.84 1.36
CA PHE A 59 56.35 29.14 0.88
C PHE A 59 56.35 29.19 -0.65
N GLY A 60 56.11 30.39 -1.19
CA GLY A 60 55.87 30.57 -2.62
C GLY A 60 54.48 30.05 -3.00
N LEU A 61 54.40 29.14 -3.97
CA LEU A 61 53.15 28.49 -4.39
C LEU A 61 52.87 27.18 -3.62
N LEU A 62 53.70 26.82 -2.63
CA LEU A 62 53.59 25.58 -1.87
C LEU A 62 52.95 25.85 -0.51
N GLU A 63 52.00 25.00 -0.12
CA GLU A 63 51.27 25.11 1.14
C GLU A 63 52.05 24.43 2.28
N VAL A 64 52.14 25.09 3.44
CA VAL A 64 52.77 24.54 4.65
C VAL A 64 51.73 23.75 5.44
N LEU A 65 51.81 22.43 5.40
CA LEU A 65 50.91 21.54 6.14
C LEU A 65 51.26 21.48 7.63
N GLU A 66 52.56 21.39 7.94
CA GLU A 66 53.01 21.21 9.31
C GLU A 66 54.30 21.98 9.62
N ASN A 67 54.33 22.59 10.81
CA ASN A 67 55.46 23.34 11.33
C ASN A 67 56.03 22.62 12.57
N TYR A 68 57.03 21.76 12.36
CA TYR A 68 57.59 20.91 13.41
C TYR A 68 58.38 21.71 14.46
N LYS A 69 58.52 21.18 15.67
CA LYS A 69 59.30 21.81 16.75
C LYS A 69 60.77 22.02 16.32
N THR A 70 61.37 23.11 16.78
CA THR A 70 62.80 23.39 16.54
C THR A 70 63.64 22.42 17.35
N ASP A 71 64.62 21.79 16.69
CA ASP A 71 65.60 20.91 17.32
C ASP A 71 66.94 21.66 17.50
N THR A 72 67.70 21.32 18.53
CA THR A 72 68.93 22.01 18.93
C THR A 72 70.05 20.99 19.13
N VAL A 73 71.15 21.16 18.39
CA VAL A 73 72.35 20.33 18.52
C VAL A 73 73.54 21.22 18.89
N GLU A 74 74.22 20.89 19.98
CA GLU A 74 75.43 21.60 20.39
C GLU A 74 76.62 21.19 19.51
N LYS A 75 77.35 22.18 18.99
CA LYS A 75 78.57 22.01 18.18
C LYS A 75 79.68 22.88 18.77
N GLY A 76 80.30 22.41 19.84
CA GLY A 76 81.36 23.14 20.55
C GLY A 76 80.83 24.46 21.13
N ASN A 77 81.42 25.60 20.73
CA ASN A 77 81.00 26.93 21.20
C ASN A 77 79.78 27.51 20.47
N LYS A 78 79.15 26.75 19.56
CA LYS A 78 77.96 27.16 18.79
C LYS A 78 76.84 26.14 18.94
N ILE A 79 75.61 26.59 18.74
CA ILE A 79 74.41 25.75 18.65
C ILE A 79 73.93 25.73 17.20
N GLU A 80 73.55 24.55 16.71
CA GLU A 80 72.84 24.35 15.45
C GLU A 80 71.35 24.20 15.77
N LEU A 81 70.55 25.18 15.37
CA LEU A 81 69.10 25.11 15.44
C LEU A 81 68.57 24.61 14.10
N SER A 82 67.79 23.54 14.11
CA SER A 82 67.16 22.99 12.93
C SER A 82 65.63 23.04 13.03
N LYS A 83 64.98 23.47 11.95
CA LYS A 83 63.54 23.69 11.89
C LYS A 83 62.98 23.02 10.65
N ARG A 84 62.08 22.05 10.84
CA ARG A 84 61.48 21.30 9.75
C ARG A 84 60.07 21.78 9.45
N TYR A 85 59.71 21.81 8.17
CA TYR A 85 58.35 22.07 7.69
C TYR A 85 57.93 20.97 6.71
N GLY A 86 56.68 20.54 6.79
CA GLY A 86 56.02 19.72 5.78
C GLY A 86 55.29 20.62 4.80
N ILE A 87 55.62 20.54 3.51
CA ILE A 87 54.99 21.35 2.46
C ILE A 87 54.42 20.46 1.35
N THR A 88 53.31 20.86 0.73
CA THR A 88 52.65 20.08 -0.33
C THR A 88 52.21 20.93 -1.52
N GLN A 89 51.82 20.24 -2.59
CA GLN A 89 51.20 20.82 -3.77
C GLN A 89 50.26 19.82 -4.44
N PHE A 90 49.09 20.30 -4.87
CA PHE A 90 48.03 19.50 -5.49
C PHE A 90 47.97 19.60 -7.01
N ASP A 91 48.88 20.37 -7.61
CA ASP A 91 49.06 20.49 -9.04
C ASP A 91 50.42 19.93 -9.48
N ALA A 92 50.46 19.24 -10.62
CA ALA A 92 51.70 18.75 -11.21
C ALA A 92 52.45 19.89 -11.90
N GLY A 93 53.75 20.00 -11.63
CA GLY A 93 54.54 21.12 -12.16
C GLY A 93 55.91 21.28 -11.51
N LYS A 94 56.64 22.30 -11.96
CA LYS A 94 57.92 22.71 -11.36
C LYS A 94 57.69 23.93 -10.48
N TYR A 95 58.14 23.85 -9.23
CA TYR A 95 57.95 24.88 -8.23
C TYR A 95 59.29 25.30 -7.63
N THR A 96 59.34 26.54 -7.16
CA THR A 96 60.52 27.14 -6.55
C THR A 96 60.17 27.65 -5.17
N ILE A 97 60.89 27.16 -4.16
CA ILE A 97 60.84 27.69 -2.80
C ILE A 97 61.63 29.00 -2.76
N PRO A 98 61.00 30.15 -2.46
CA PRO A 98 61.69 31.44 -2.39
C PRO A 98 62.64 31.50 -1.19
N LYS A 99 63.52 32.50 -1.17
CA LYS A 99 64.41 32.75 -0.02
C LYS A 99 63.59 33.14 1.21
N LEU A 100 63.49 32.23 2.17
CA LEU A 100 62.80 32.42 3.44
C LEU A 100 63.67 33.19 4.44
N PRO A 101 63.11 34.18 5.18
CA PRO A 101 63.85 34.96 6.16
C PRO A 101 63.95 34.25 7.52
N VAL A 102 65.15 34.18 8.09
CA VAL A 102 65.44 33.75 9.46
C VAL A 102 66.03 34.93 10.22
N SER A 103 65.41 35.33 11.34
CA SER A 103 65.86 36.47 12.14
C SER A 103 66.76 36.00 13.28
N ILE A 104 68.00 36.48 13.32
CA ILE A 104 68.99 36.18 14.36
C ILE A 104 69.38 37.50 15.03
N ASN A 105 69.10 37.64 16.32
CA ASN A 105 69.30 38.89 17.08
C ASN A 105 68.73 40.14 16.36
N GLN A 106 67.51 40.01 15.85
CA GLN A 106 66.77 41.06 15.11
C GLN A 106 67.33 41.39 13.71
N LYS A 107 68.40 40.73 13.26
CA LYS A 107 68.92 40.84 11.89
C LYS A 107 68.39 39.70 11.02
N LYS A 108 67.85 40.03 9.84
CA LYS A 108 67.32 39.06 8.88
C LYS A 108 68.43 38.45 8.03
N TYR A 109 68.46 37.12 7.99
CA TYR A 109 69.27 36.30 7.10
C TYR A 109 68.34 35.52 6.19
N TYR A 110 68.77 35.26 4.96
CA TYR A 110 67.95 34.58 3.97
C TYR A 110 68.49 33.19 3.68
N THR A 111 67.57 32.25 3.53
CA THR A 111 67.82 30.87 3.10
C THR A 111 68.07 30.78 1.59
N ASP A 112 68.52 29.62 1.14
CA ASP A 112 68.74 29.34 -0.27
C ASP A 112 67.43 29.03 -0.99
N THR A 113 67.39 29.31 -2.28
CA THR A 113 66.27 29.00 -3.16
C THR A 113 66.37 27.54 -3.62
N ILE A 114 65.27 26.78 -3.53
CA ILE A 114 65.23 25.36 -3.91
C ILE A 114 64.19 25.13 -4.99
N ASN A 115 64.57 24.43 -6.06
CA ASN A 115 63.64 24.01 -7.12
C ASN A 115 63.22 22.56 -6.88
N LEU A 116 61.92 22.28 -7.03
CA LEU A 116 61.33 20.95 -6.89
C LEU A 116 60.28 20.68 -7.97
N GLU A 117 60.03 19.40 -8.23
CA GLU A 117 59.12 18.90 -9.26
C GLU A 117 58.04 18.00 -8.65
N VAL A 118 56.79 18.35 -8.90
CA VAL A 118 55.60 17.57 -8.52
C VAL A 118 55.14 16.81 -9.74
N VAL A 119 55.23 15.48 -9.66
CA VAL A 119 54.96 14.57 -10.78
C VAL A 119 53.53 14.07 -10.70
N ASP A 120 52.86 14.03 -11.84
CA ASP A 120 51.55 13.42 -11.94
C ASP A 120 51.62 11.88 -11.81
N VAL A 121 50.52 11.27 -11.39
CA VAL A 121 50.38 9.82 -11.34
C VAL A 121 49.98 9.32 -12.72
N LYS A 122 50.87 8.60 -13.41
CA LYS A 122 50.53 7.97 -14.69
C LYS A 122 49.39 6.96 -14.51
N VAL A 123 48.20 7.29 -14.99
CA VAL A 123 47.09 6.34 -15.17
C VAL A 123 47.26 5.64 -16.52
N ASP A 124 47.46 4.32 -16.50
CA ASP A 124 47.65 3.49 -17.70
C ASP A 124 46.29 3.24 -18.38
N THR A 125 45.80 4.24 -19.12
CA THR A 125 44.49 4.21 -19.79
C THR A 125 44.44 3.28 -21.00
N LEU A 126 45.57 2.73 -21.45
CA LEU A 126 45.66 1.87 -22.64
C LEU A 126 45.27 0.41 -22.39
N LYS A 127 45.18 -0.04 -21.13
CA LYS A 127 44.75 -1.41 -20.78
C LYS A 127 43.26 -1.53 -20.47
N GLN A 128 42.53 -0.42 -20.46
CA GLN A 128 41.11 -0.40 -20.15
C GLN A 128 40.34 -0.23 -21.46
N LYS A 129 39.69 -1.30 -21.94
CA LYS A 129 38.75 -1.21 -23.07
C LYS A 129 37.72 -0.15 -22.74
N MET A 130 37.57 0.85 -23.61
CA MET A 130 36.45 1.78 -23.55
C MET A 130 35.17 0.95 -23.72
N TYR A 131 34.37 0.89 -22.66
CA TYR A 131 33.02 0.34 -22.75
C TYR A 131 32.10 1.43 -23.31
N ASP A 132 31.21 1.03 -24.20
CA ASP A 132 30.17 1.91 -24.71
C ASP A 132 29.29 2.40 -23.54
N ILE A 133 28.68 3.58 -23.69
CA ILE A 133 27.78 4.15 -22.69
C ILE A 133 26.64 3.13 -22.50
N LYS A 134 26.57 2.50 -21.32
CA LYS A 134 25.48 1.58 -20.99
C LYS A 134 24.16 2.28 -21.29
N GLN A 135 23.40 1.73 -22.24
CA GLN A 135 22.02 2.16 -22.45
C GLN A 135 21.29 2.07 -21.13
N ILE A 136 20.50 3.09 -20.82
CA ILE A 136 19.65 3.14 -19.64
C ILE A 136 18.74 1.92 -19.75
N THR A 137 19.01 0.88 -18.97
CA THR A 137 18.14 -0.29 -18.91
C THR A 137 16.78 0.25 -18.47
N LYS A 138 15.79 0.23 -19.37
CA LYS A 138 14.39 0.32 -18.96
C LYS A 138 14.22 -0.79 -17.94
N THR A 139 14.07 -0.43 -16.67
CA THR A 139 13.54 -1.36 -15.67
C THR A 139 12.24 -1.87 -16.27
N GLU A 140 12.26 -3.11 -16.73
CA GLU A 140 11.02 -3.80 -17.03
C GLU A 140 10.28 -3.78 -15.71
N SER A 141 9.24 -2.94 -15.63
CA SER A 141 8.26 -3.04 -14.57
C SER A 141 7.76 -4.47 -14.65
N LYS A 142 8.29 -5.30 -13.75
CA LYS A 142 7.90 -6.68 -13.61
C LYS A 142 6.53 -6.61 -12.99
N THR A 143 5.53 -6.26 -13.80
CA THR A 143 4.13 -6.35 -13.44
C THR A 143 3.95 -7.79 -13.01
N SER A 144 3.76 -7.99 -11.70
CA SER A 144 3.66 -9.32 -11.12
C SER A 144 2.35 -9.92 -11.60
N TRP A 145 2.39 -10.57 -12.77
CA TRP A 145 1.31 -11.32 -13.39
C TRP A 145 0.66 -12.33 -12.44
N TRP A 146 1.41 -12.77 -11.42
CA TRP A 146 0.95 -13.56 -10.30
C TRP A 146 -0.24 -12.95 -9.53
N TRP A 147 -0.36 -11.62 -9.44
CA TRP A 147 -1.50 -10.98 -8.79
C TRP A 147 -2.79 -11.12 -9.59
N TYR A 148 -2.71 -11.05 -10.93
CA TYR A 148 -3.86 -11.32 -11.80
C TYR A 148 -4.27 -12.80 -11.75
N PHE A 149 -3.28 -13.70 -11.71
CA PHE A 149 -3.53 -15.13 -11.51
C PHE A 149 -4.25 -15.40 -10.18
N LEU A 150 -3.82 -14.76 -9.09
CA LEU A 150 -4.45 -14.88 -7.78
C LEU A 150 -5.90 -14.34 -7.77
N GLY A 151 -6.16 -13.23 -8.48
CA GLY A 151 -7.51 -12.69 -8.68
C GLY A 151 -8.44 -13.65 -9.43
N VAL A 152 -7.95 -14.29 -10.50
CA VAL A 152 -8.72 -15.29 -11.27
C VAL A 152 -9.03 -16.52 -10.41
N VAL A 153 -8.07 -17.01 -9.63
CA VAL A 153 -8.28 -18.13 -8.70
C VAL A 153 -9.32 -17.77 -7.64
N PHE A 154 -9.27 -16.55 -7.10
CA PHE A 154 -10.24 -16.08 -6.10
C PHE A 154 -11.67 -16.04 -6.65
N VAL A 155 -11.87 -15.51 -7.85
CA VAL A 155 -13.18 -15.49 -8.53
C VAL A 155 -13.66 -16.92 -8.82
N GLY A 156 -12.76 -17.82 -9.22
CA GLY A 156 -13.06 -19.23 -9.44
C GLY A 156 -13.55 -19.95 -8.16
N VAL A 157 -12.91 -19.68 -7.01
CA VAL A 157 -13.33 -20.25 -5.72
C VAL A 157 -14.72 -19.73 -5.30
N ILE A 158 -14.98 -18.44 -5.49
CA ILE A 158 -16.31 -17.86 -5.22
C ILE A 158 -17.37 -18.48 -6.13
N GLY A 159 -17.11 -18.58 -7.43
CA GLY A 159 -18.01 -19.21 -8.39
C GLY A 159 -18.31 -20.67 -8.04
N TYR A 160 -17.30 -21.43 -7.64
CA TYR A 160 -17.45 -22.83 -7.20
C TYR A 160 -18.29 -22.93 -5.91
N LEU A 161 -18.06 -22.08 -4.92
CA LEU A 161 -18.84 -22.06 -3.68
C LEU A 161 -20.31 -21.72 -3.96
N VAL A 162 -20.58 -20.70 -4.77
CA VAL A 162 -21.94 -20.32 -5.17
C VAL A 162 -22.62 -21.49 -5.91
N TYR A 163 -21.94 -22.08 -6.90
CA TYR A 163 -22.44 -23.25 -7.61
C TYR A 163 -22.78 -24.41 -6.66
N TYR A 164 -21.87 -24.74 -5.74
CA TYR A 164 -22.04 -25.85 -4.80
C TYR A 164 -23.21 -25.62 -3.82
N PHE A 165 -23.38 -24.38 -3.32
CA PHE A 165 -24.47 -24.06 -2.39
C PHE A 165 -25.82 -23.88 -3.08
N VAL A 166 -25.86 -23.37 -4.32
CA VAL A 166 -27.10 -23.20 -5.10
C VAL A 166 -27.61 -24.54 -5.65
N ASN A 167 -26.70 -25.42 -6.09
CA ASN A 167 -27.09 -26.74 -6.62
C ASN A 167 -27.42 -27.78 -5.54
N LYS A 168 -27.16 -27.49 -4.26
CA LYS A 168 -27.72 -28.27 -3.15
C LYS A 168 -29.20 -27.93 -2.95
N LYS A 169 -30.03 -28.31 -3.92
CA LYS A 169 -31.49 -28.35 -3.72
C LYS A 169 -31.77 -29.30 -2.54
N PRO A 170 -32.55 -28.89 -1.52
CA PRO A 170 -33.07 -29.84 -0.57
C PRO A 170 -33.98 -30.78 -1.36
N GLN A 171 -33.56 -32.04 -1.51
CA GLN A 171 -34.47 -33.12 -1.89
C GLN A 171 -35.54 -33.19 -0.81
N ASN A 172 -36.63 -32.45 -1.01
CA ASN A 172 -37.89 -32.64 -0.32
C ASN A 172 -38.95 -32.93 -1.38
N ASN A 173 -38.77 -34.04 -2.08
CA ASN A 173 -39.84 -34.66 -2.85
C ASN A 173 -40.62 -35.55 -1.89
N GLN A 174 -41.48 -34.94 -1.08
CA GLN A 174 -42.66 -35.62 -0.57
C GLN A 174 -43.80 -34.61 -0.66
N THR A 175 -44.49 -34.64 -1.80
CA THR A 175 -45.88 -34.17 -1.92
C THR A 175 -46.68 -34.96 -0.87
N THR A 176 -46.83 -34.39 0.31
CA THR A 176 -47.79 -34.89 1.29
C THR A 176 -49.18 -34.71 0.68
N PRO A 177 -49.95 -35.78 0.43
CA PRO A 177 -51.35 -35.62 0.07
C PRO A 177 -52.03 -34.84 1.20
N ILE A 178 -52.97 -33.97 0.84
CA ILE A 178 -53.77 -33.20 1.78
C ILE A 178 -54.54 -34.23 2.62
N VAL A 179 -54.02 -34.55 3.80
CA VAL A 179 -54.69 -35.42 4.76
C VAL A 179 -55.92 -34.66 5.23
N ASP A 180 -57.10 -35.08 4.79
CA ASP A 180 -58.36 -34.65 5.40
C ASP A 180 -58.26 -34.95 6.90
N LYS A 181 -58.40 -33.92 7.73
CA LYS A 181 -58.15 -33.99 9.17
C LYS A 181 -59.29 -34.64 9.95
N ARG A 182 -60.43 -34.90 9.30
CA ARG A 182 -61.61 -35.50 9.93
C ARG A 182 -61.34 -36.96 10.33
N SER A 183 -61.85 -37.37 11.48
CA SER A 183 -61.80 -38.78 11.89
C SER A 183 -62.64 -39.66 10.94
N PRO A 184 -62.35 -40.97 10.82
CA PRO A 184 -63.13 -41.89 9.98
C PRO A 184 -64.64 -41.87 10.29
N LEU A 185 -65.01 -41.73 11.56
CA LEU A 185 -66.40 -41.60 12.01
C LEU A 185 -67.06 -40.30 11.55
N GLU A 186 -66.40 -39.16 11.78
CA GLU A 186 -66.91 -37.84 11.38
C GLU A 186 -67.14 -37.78 9.87
N ARG A 187 -66.24 -38.41 9.10
CA ARG A 187 -66.38 -38.51 7.65
C ARG A 187 -67.59 -39.37 7.27
N ALA A 188 -67.76 -40.54 7.86
CA ALA A 188 -68.87 -41.44 7.56
C ALA A 188 -70.24 -40.81 7.92
N MET A 189 -70.35 -40.15 9.08
CA MET A 189 -71.58 -39.45 9.48
C MET A 189 -71.89 -38.25 8.59
N ALA A 190 -70.87 -37.51 8.15
CA ALA A 190 -71.06 -36.42 7.19
C ALA A 190 -71.55 -36.96 5.83
N GLU A 191 -70.95 -38.04 5.31
CA GLU A 191 -71.38 -38.68 4.07
C GLU A 191 -72.83 -39.23 4.18
N LEU A 192 -73.18 -39.86 5.31
CA LEU A 192 -74.55 -40.37 5.57
C LEU A 192 -75.60 -39.26 5.70
N SER A 193 -75.25 -38.08 6.24
CA SER A 193 -76.20 -36.97 6.35
C SER A 193 -76.49 -36.31 5.00
N ILE A 194 -75.52 -36.27 4.09
CA ILE A 194 -75.67 -35.70 2.74
C ILE A 194 -76.42 -36.65 1.78
N LEU A 195 -76.36 -37.96 2.04
CA LEU A 195 -76.92 -39.01 1.18
C LEU A 195 -78.42 -38.80 0.83
N ASP A 196 -79.22 -38.23 1.73
CA ASP A 196 -80.66 -38.03 1.49
C ASP A 196 -80.96 -36.92 0.47
N GLY A 197 -80.08 -35.92 0.36
CA GLY A 197 -80.28 -34.77 -0.52
C GLY A 197 -79.82 -34.99 -1.97
N GLY A 198 -78.96 -35.99 -2.22
CA GLY A 198 -78.33 -36.19 -3.53
C GLY A 198 -79.07 -37.13 -4.49
N HIS A 199 -79.78 -38.15 -3.97
CA HIS A 199 -80.15 -39.33 -4.78
C HIS A 199 -81.58 -39.87 -4.57
N SER A 200 -82.53 -39.04 -4.14
CA SER A 200 -83.91 -39.45 -3.82
C SER A 200 -84.69 -40.14 -4.97
N HIS A 201 -84.19 -40.10 -6.21
CA HIS A 201 -84.84 -40.66 -7.39
C HIS A 201 -84.13 -41.90 -7.98
N ASP A 202 -82.94 -42.29 -7.48
CA ASP A 202 -82.20 -43.48 -7.94
C ASP A 202 -81.84 -44.40 -6.77
N VAL A 203 -82.72 -45.37 -6.52
CA VAL A 203 -82.60 -46.36 -5.43
C VAL A 203 -81.32 -47.18 -5.57
N LYS A 204 -80.86 -47.49 -6.80
CA LYS A 204 -79.65 -48.29 -7.02
C LYS A 204 -78.40 -47.50 -6.62
N LYS A 205 -78.32 -46.23 -7.00
CA LYS A 205 -77.20 -45.36 -6.63
C LYS A 205 -77.19 -45.09 -5.13
N TYR A 206 -78.36 -44.87 -4.52
CA TYR A 206 -78.50 -44.69 -3.08
C TYR A 206 -77.93 -45.87 -2.28
N TYR A 207 -78.33 -47.12 -2.60
CA TYR A 207 -77.78 -48.31 -1.93
C TYR A 207 -76.30 -48.57 -2.27
N SER A 208 -75.79 -48.09 -3.41
CA SER A 208 -74.36 -48.18 -3.73
C SER A 208 -73.55 -47.29 -2.80
N GLU A 209 -73.94 -46.02 -2.68
CA GLU A 209 -73.27 -45.07 -1.80
C GLU A 209 -73.45 -45.43 -0.32
N LEU A 210 -74.64 -45.87 0.10
CA LEU A 210 -74.90 -46.30 1.49
C LEU A 210 -73.96 -47.42 1.93
N THR A 211 -73.82 -48.47 1.11
CA THR A 211 -72.90 -49.57 1.42
C THR A 211 -71.44 -49.16 1.32
N ASP A 212 -71.11 -48.26 0.39
CA ASP A 212 -69.73 -47.83 0.22
C ASP A 212 -69.27 -46.98 1.40
N ILE A 213 -70.14 -46.15 1.97
CA ILE A 213 -69.85 -45.39 3.20
C ILE A 213 -69.56 -46.36 4.35
N ALA A 214 -70.42 -47.37 4.55
CA ALA A 214 -70.24 -48.37 5.59
C ALA A 214 -68.93 -49.16 5.42
N ARG A 215 -68.65 -49.65 4.20
CA ARG A 215 -67.44 -50.39 3.88
C ARG A 215 -66.18 -49.51 4.03
N ARG A 216 -66.19 -48.25 3.56
CA ARG A 216 -65.07 -47.32 3.72
C ARG A 216 -64.78 -47.05 5.19
N TYR A 217 -65.82 -46.90 6.01
CA TYR A 217 -65.66 -46.74 7.44
C TYR A 217 -65.00 -47.97 8.07
N ILE A 218 -65.54 -49.16 7.79
CA ILE A 218 -65.01 -50.45 8.28
C ILE A 218 -63.55 -50.63 7.85
N GLU A 219 -63.20 -50.33 6.61
CA GLU A 219 -61.83 -50.46 6.10
C GLU A 219 -60.85 -49.49 6.76
N ASN A 220 -61.23 -48.22 6.91
CA ASN A 220 -60.36 -47.23 7.54
C ASN A 220 -60.15 -47.51 9.04
N GLU A 221 -61.20 -47.93 9.73
CA GLU A 221 -61.17 -48.14 11.19
C GLU A 221 -60.58 -49.50 11.57
N LEU A 222 -60.99 -50.56 10.87
CA LEU A 222 -60.55 -51.92 11.17
C LEU A 222 -59.35 -52.37 10.34
N ARG A 223 -58.92 -51.62 9.32
CA ARG A 223 -57.80 -51.95 8.41
C ARG A 223 -57.97 -53.31 7.72
N ILE A 224 -59.21 -53.61 7.32
CA ILE A 224 -59.57 -54.78 6.51
C ILE A 224 -60.01 -54.32 5.12
N PRO A 225 -59.76 -55.08 4.04
CA PRO A 225 -60.07 -54.67 2.66
C PRO A 225 -61.58 -54.75 2.36
N ALA A 226 -62.39 -53.90 2.98
CA ALA A 226 -63.85 -53.98 2.91
C ALA A 226 -64.43 -53.54 1.56
N MET A 227 -63.77 -52.60 0.86
CA MET A 227 -64.15 -52.19 -0.50
C MET A 227 -63.98 -53.31 -1.53
N GLU A 228 -62.98 -54.17 -1.32
CA GLU A 228 -62.60 -55.23 -2.26
C GLU A 228 -63.22 -56.60 -1.91
N SER A 229 -63.87 -56.71 -0.75
CA SER A 229 -64.48 -57.94 -0.26
C SER A 229 -65.94 -58.08 -0.70
N THR A 230 -66.37 -59.30 -0.99
CA THR A 230 -67.80 -59.62 -1.13
C THR A 230 -68.54 -59.48 0.20
N THR A 231 -69.87 -59.38 0.19
CA THR A 231 -70.69 -59.24 1.41
C THR A 231 -70.41 -60.37 2.42
N SER A 232 -70.23 -61.62 1.97
CA SER A 232 -69.92 -62.75 2.85
C SER A 232 -68.49 -62.70 3.40
N GLU A 233 -67.50 -62.36 2.56
CA GLU A 233 -66.10 -62.22 2.99
C GLU A 233 -65.93 -61.07 3.99
N LEU A 234 -66.62 -59.96 3.77
CA LEU A 234 -66.60 -58.81 4.66
C LEU A 234 -67.09 -59.17 6.07
N LEU A 235 -68.18 -59.94 6.19
CA LEU A 235 -68.71 -60.34 7.49
C LEU A 235 -67.74 -61.25 8.26
N VAL A 236 -67.10 -62.19 7.55
CA VAL A 236 -66.07 -63.07 8.14
C VAL A 236 -64.84 -62.25 8.56
N ALA A 237 -64.33 -61.38 7.69
CA ALA A 237 -63.19 -60.52 7.98
C ALA A 237 -63.48 -59.54 9.14
N LEU A 238 -64.71 -59.02 9.21
CA LEU A 238 -65.17 -58.17 10.30
C LEU A 238 -65.20 -58.91 11.64
N GLN A 239 -65.66 -60.16 11.65
CA GLN A 239 -65.68 -61.00 12.86
C GLN A 239 -64.26 -61.31 13.35
N ILE A 240 -63.36 -61.73 12.44
CA ILE A 240 -61.95 -61.99 12.76
C ILE A 240 -61.28 -60.73 13.31
N ALA A 241 -61.48 -59.58 12.65
CA ALA A 241 -60.90 -58.31 13.09
C ALA A 241 -61.48 -57.82 14.43
N ALA A 242 -62.76 -58.11 14.70
CA ALA A 242 -63.39 -57.81 15.99
C ALA A 242 -62.76 -58.65 17.12
N ASP A 243 -62.52 -59.94 16.88
CA ASP A 243 -61.88 -60.84 17.85
C ASP A 243 -60.42 -60.42 18.11
N GLU A 244 -59.63 -60.14 17.07
CA GLU A 244 -58.23 -59.70 17.20
C GLU A 244 -58.07 -58.37 17.94
N LYS A 245 -58.99 -57.42 17.69
CA LYS A 245 -58.96 -56.09 18.30
C LYS A 245 -59.74 -56.01 19.61
N LYS A 246 -60.29 -57.13 20.10
CA LYS A 246 -61.14 -57.23 21.31
C LYS A 246 -62.34 -56.27 21.27
N VAL A 247 -62.93 -56.10 20.10
CA VAL A 247 -64.12 -55.28 19.88
C VAL A 247 -65.34 -56.14 20.17
N ILE A 248 -66.16 -55.74 21.15
CA ILE A 248 -67.39 -56.46 21.50
C ILE A 248 -68.50 -56.01 20.55
N LEU A 249 -68.61 -56.65 19.38
CA LEU A 249 -69.74 -56.44 18.48
C LEU A 249 -70.89 -57.35 18.90
N SER A 250 -72.10 -56.79 19.03
CA SER A 250 -73.27 -57.62 19.27
C SER A 250 -73.59 -58.45 18.02
N THR A 251 -73.96 -59.72 18.21
CA THR A 251 -74.40 -60.62 17.13
C THR A 251 -75.57 -60.02 16.35
N GLN A 252 -76.40 -59.22 17.02
CA GLN A 252 -77.48 -58.45 16.41
C GLN A 252 -76.96 -57.40 15.40
N THR A 253 -75.90 -56.65 15.74
CA THR A 253 -75.33 -55.61 14.86
C THR A 253 -74.76 -56.22 13.58
N LEU A 254 -74.09 -57.37 13.68
CA LEU A 254 -73.59 -58.11 12.50
C LEU A 254 -74.73 -58.65 11.63
N THR A 255 -75.77 -59.18 12.27
CA THR A 255 -76.96 -59.70 11.57
C THR A 255 -77.71 -58.60 10.84
N ASP A 256 -77.83 -57.42 11.45
CA ASP A 256 -78.54 -56.29 10.85
C ASP A 256 -77.72 -55.65 9.72
N LEU A 257 -76.38 -55.57 9.86
CA LEU A 257 -75.49 -55.20 8.77
C LEU A 257 -75.60 -56.18 7.58
N GLU A 258 -75.62 -57.49 7.85
CA GLU A 258 -75.77 -58.52 6.82
C GLU A 258 -77.08 -58.36 6.05
N LYS A 259 -78.20 -58.14 6.75
CA LYS A 259 -79.51 -57.92 6.12
C LYS A 259 -79.47 -56.73 5.15
N VAL A 260 -78.89 -55.60 5.58
CA VAL A 260 -78.82 -54.40 4.75
C VAL A 260 -77.89 -54.61 3.54
N LEU A 261 -76.72 -55.22 3.73
CA LEU A 261 -75.78 -55.50 2.63
C LEU A 261 -76.37 -56.48 1.60
N ARG A 262 -77.02 -57.56 2.03
CA ARG A 262 -77.70 -58.50 1.13
C ARG A 262 -78.86 -57.84 0.39
N LYS A 263 -79.64 -56.98 1.06
CA LYS A 263 -80.70 -56.21 0.41
C LYS A 263 -80.14 -55.23 -0.62
N ALA A 264 -79.03 -54.57 -0.32
CA ALA A 264 -78.34 -53.70 -1.27
C ALA A 264 -77.87 -54.47 -2.51
N ASP A 265 -77.36 -55.70 -2.34
CA ASP A 265 -76.98 -56.56 -3.47
C ASP A 265 -78.21 -56.95 -4.33
N LEU A 266 -79.36 -57.25 -3.71
CA LEU A 266 -80.62 -57.49 -4.43
C LEU A 266 -81.10 -56.26 -5.21
N VAL A 267 -80.95 -55.05 -4.67
CA VAL A 267 -81.28 -53.80 -5.37
C VAL A 267 -80.33 -53.58 -6.56
N LYS A 268 -79.03 -53.80 -6.37
CA LYS A 268 -77.98 -53.54 -7.38
C LYS A 268 -78.04 -54.50 -8.57
N PHE A 269 -78.30 -55.78 -8.30
CA PHE A 269 -78.19 -56.86 -9.29
C PHE A 269 -79.54 -57.47 -9.68
N ALA A 270 -80.50 -57.59 -8.76
CA ALA A 270 -81.81 -58.18 -9.01
C ALA A 270 -82.92 -57.13 -9.27
N LYS A 271 -82.59 -55.84 -9.34
CA LYS A 271 -83.53 -54.71 -9.57
C LYS A 271 -84.71 -54.69 -8.58
N SER A 272 -84.49 -55.15 -7.34
CA SER A 272 -85.48 -55.04 -6.26
C SER A 272 -85.81 -53.58 -5.97
N LYS A 273 -87.07 -53.29 -5.60
CA LYS A 273 -87.55 -51.95 -5.26
C LYS A 273 -88.10 -51.94 -3.82
N PRO A 274 -87.25 -51.71 -2.82
CA PRO A 274 -87.67 -51.48 -1.44
C PRO A 274 -88.57 -50.25 -1.34
N ASP A 275 -89.48 -50.26 -0.37
CA ASP A 275 -90.31 -49.09 -0.05
C ASP A 275 -89.51 -48.02 0.71
N ALA A 276 -89.96 -46.77 0.67
CA ALA A 276 -89.31 -45.64 1.31
C ALA A 276 -89.08 -45.84 2.82
N HIS A 277 -90.00 -46.53 3.50
CA HIS A 277 -89.82 -46.89 4.91
C HIS A 277 -88.67 -47.87 5.13
N GLU A 278 -88.49 -48.84 4.24
CA GLU A 278 -87.38 -49.80 4.32
C GLU A 278 -86.03 -49.12 4.05
N ILE A 279 -85.98 -48.18 3.10
CA ILE A 279 -84.77 -47.42 2.79
C ILE A 279 -84.30 -46.59 3.99
N LEU A 280 -85.23 -45.90 4.66
CA LEU A 280 -84.92 -45.12 5.87
C LEU A 280 -84.50 -46.00 7.04
N SER A 281 -85.15 -47.17 7.20
CA SER A 281 -84.76 -48.16 8.20
C SER A 281 -83.36 -48.67 7.96
N ASP A 282 -83.02 -49.03 6.72
CA ASP A 282 -81.71 -49.57 6.36
C ASP A 282 -80.59 -48.54 6.57
N LYS A 283 -80.84 -47.27 6.27
CA LYS A 283 -79.91 -46.16 6.60
C LYS A 283 -79.69 -46.05 8.10
N THR A 284 -80.77 -46.13 8.88
CA THR A 284 -80.71 -46.06 10.34
C THR A 284 -79.87 -47.21 10.89
N THR A 285 -80.08 -48.42 10.36
CA THR A 285 -79.29 -49.61 10.69
C THR A 285 -77.80 -49.43 10.37
N ILE A 286 -77.44 -48.88 9.20
CA ILE A 286 -76.03 -48.60 8.85
C ILE A 286 -75.43 -47.53 9.77
N THR A 287 -76.18 -46.48 10.08
CA THR A 287 -75.73 -45.40 10.98
C THR A 287 -75.47 -45.93 12.38
N GLN A 288 -76.38 -46.75 12.91
CA GLN A 288 -76.24 -47.43 14.20
C GLN A 288 -75.06 -48.40 14.19
N THR A 289 -74.87 -49.16 13.12
CA THR A 289 -73.76 -50.10 12.97
C THR A 289 -72.41 -49.37 13.02
N VAL A 290 -72.26 -48.27 12.28
CA VAL A 290 -71.06 -47.43 12.30
C VAL A 290 -70.80 -46.88 13.71
N SER A 291 -71.84 -46.42 14.42
CA SER A 291 -71.72 -45.93 15.79
C SER A 291 -71.33 -47.02 16.79
N HIS A 292 -71.95 -48.20 16.71
CA HIS A 292 -71.65 -49.32 17.59
C HIS A 292 -70.23 -49.86 17.38
N ILE A 293 -69.77 -49.92 16.13
CA ILE A 293 -68.39 -50.31 15.82
C ILE A 293 -67.41 -49.31 16.44
N TYR A 294 -67.68 -48.00 16.34
CA TYR A 294 -66.85 -46.97 16.96
C TYR A 294 -66.79 -47.10 18.49
N GLU A 295 -67.94 -47.30 19.14
CA GLU A 295 -68.03 -47.39 20.60
C GLU A 295 -67.39 -48.67 21.16
N ALA A 296 -67.45 -49.76 20.39
CA ALA A 296 -66.90 -51.05 20.78
C ALA A 296 -65.37 -51.14 20.66
N ILE A 297 -64.71 -50.18 20.01
CA ILE A 297 -63.25 -50.15 19.88
C ILE A 297 -62.61 -49.62 21.17
N PRO A 298 -61.67 -50.36 21.81
CA PRO A 298 -60.98 -49.89 23.00
C PRO A 298 -60.16 -48.61 22.73
N LYS A 299 -60.57 -47.48 23.33
CA LYS A 299 -60.00 -46.13 23.10
C LYS A 299 -58.51 -46.00 23.49
N GLU A 300 -57.97 -46.91 24.32
CA GLU A 300 -56.57 -46.88 24.77
C GLU A 300 -55.55 -47.05 23.63
N LYS A 301 -55.81 -47.91 22.63
CA LYS A 301 -54.85 -48.15 21.53
C LYS A 301 -54.84 -47.05 20.46
N LEU A 302 -55.95 -46.34 20.29
CA LEU A 302 -56.04 -45.20 19.35
C LEU A 302 -55.27 -43.99 19.90
N ALA A 303 -55.35 -43.75 21.21
CA ALA A 303 -54.60 -42.69 21.88
C ALA A 303 -53.08 -42.90 21.78
N SER A 304 -52.59 -44.13 22.02
CA SER A 304 -51.15 -44.43 21.96
C SER A 304 -50.56 -44.26 20.55
N ALA A 305 -51.27 -44.69 19.50
CA ALA A 305 -50.82 -44.53 18.12
C ALA A 305 -50.78 -43.04 17.67
N GLN A 306 -51.71 -42.22 18.17
CA GLN A 306 -51.72 -40.78 17.91
C GLN A 306 -50.58 -40.06 18.65
N GLU A 307 -50.25 -40.48 19.87
CA GLU A 307 -49.11 -39.95 20.63
C GLU A 307 -47.78 -40.27 19.96
N GLU A 308 -47.57 -41.50 19.51
CA GLU A 308 -46.36 -41.89 18.76
C GLU A 308 -46.18 -41.08 17.46
N ALA A 309 -47.27 -40.88 16.71
CA ALA A 309 -47.24 -40.07 15.50
C ALA A 309 -46.92 -38.59 15.78
N LYS A 310 -47.46 -38.02 16.87
CA LYS A 310 -47.14 -36.65 17.32
C LYS A 310 -45.67 -36.53 17.73
N LEU A 311 -45.16 -37.48 18.52
CA LEU A 311 -43.75 -37.51 18.95
C LEU A 311 -42.80 -37.60 17.74
N LEU A 312 -43.13 -38.44 16.76
CA LEU A 312 -42.32 -38.60 15.54
C LEU A 312 -42.35 -37.33 14.66
N ALA A 313 -43.51 -36.67 14.56
CA ALA A 313 -43.63 -35.38 13.87
C ALA A 313 -42.84 -34.27 14.58
N GLU A 314 -42.86 -34.24 15.91
CA GLU A 314 -42.12 -33.29 16.73
C GLU A 314 -40.60 -33.51 16.59
N GLN A 315 -40.13 -34.76 16.64
CA GLN A 315 -38.73 -35.11 16.39
C GLN A 315 -38.27 -34.67 14.99
N LYS A 316 -39.08 -34.92 13.94
CA LYS A 316 -38.78 -34.46 12.57
C LYS A 316 -38.73 -32.92 12.49
N ALA A 317 -39.64 -32.22 13.16
CA ALA A 317 -39.67 -30.76 13.21
C ALA A 317 -38.43 -30.19 13.93
N LEU A 318 -38.00 -30.81 15.04
CA LEU A 318 -36.78 -30.45 15.76
C LEU A 318 -35.54 -30.67 14.90
N LEU A 319 -35.43 -31.80 14.21
CA LEU A 319 -34.32 -32.07 13.29
C LEU A 319 -34.29 -31.07 12.12
N ALA A 320 -35.45 -30.72 11.57
CA ALA A 320 -35.56 -29.69 10.52
C ALA A 320 -35.16 -28.30 11.04
N LYS A 321 -35.57 -27.92 12.26
CA LYS A 321 -35.15 -26.68 12.92
C LYS A 321 -33.62 -26.65 13.12
N LYS A 322 -33.02 -27.74 13.63
CA LYS A 322 -31.56 -27.87 13.81
C LYS A 322 -30.82 -27.78 12.48
N LYS A 323 -31.31 -28.43 11.41
CA LYS A 323 -30.74 -28.30 10.05
C LYS A 323 -30.79 -26.85 9.55
N LYS A 324 -31.95 -26.18 9.67
CA LYS A 324 -32.10 -24.76 9.28
C LYS A 324 -31.14 -23.84 10.07
N GLN A 325 -30.98 -24.06 11.38
CA GLN A 325 -30.04 -23.30 12.20
C GLN A 325 -28.59 -23.51 11.76
N LYS A 326 -28.16 -24.77 11.53
CA LYS A 326 -26.82 -25.06 11.01
C LYS A 326 -26.56 -24.39 9.67
N THR A 327 -27.52 -24.44 8.74
CA THR A 327 -27.38 -23.77 7.44
C THR A 327 -27.25 -22.26 7.59
N LYS A 328 -28.06 -21.63 8.46
CA LYS A 328 -27.93 -20.19 8.75
C LYS A 328 -26.54 -19.82 9.26
N ILE A 329 -26.01 -20.57 10.24
CA ILE A 329 -24.67 -20.34 10.80
C ILE A 329 -23.59 -20.44 9.72
N ILE A 330 -23.65 -21.45 8.86
CA ILE A 330 -22.68 -21.64 7.77
C ILE A 330 -22.76 -20.47 6.78
N VAL A 331 -23.97 -20.07 6.36
CA VAL A 331 -24.15 -18.95 5.43
C VAL A 331 -23.64 -17.65 6.03
N THR A 332 -23.93 -17.38 7.30
CA THR A 332 -23.41 -16.18 7.97
C THR A 332 -21.88 -16.21 8.09
N ALA A 333 -21.28 -17.37 8.41
CA ALA A 333 -19.83 -17.50 8.49
C ALA A 333 -19.15 -17.28 7.13
N VAL A 334 -19.71 -17.83 6.05
CA VAL A 334 -19.21 -17.63 4.69
C VAL A 334 -19.33 -16.16 4.27
N ALA A 335 -20.46 -15.50 4.55
CA ALA A 335 -20.65 -14.09 4.24
C ALA A 335 -19.64 -13.20 4.98
N LEU A 336 -19.39 -13.47 6.27
CA LEU A 336 -18.43 -12.72 7.09
C LEU A 336 -16.99 -12.94 6.62
N LEU A 337 -16.64 -14.16 6.21
CA LEU A 337 -15.35 -14.50 5.63
C LEU A 337 -15.13 -13.80 4.28
N LEU A 338 -16.14 -13.73 3.42
CA LEU A 338 -16.06 -12.97 2.16
C LEU A 338 -15.90 -11.46 2.39
N LEU A 339 -16.57 -10.91 3.41
CA LEU A 339 -16.43 -9.51 3.80
C LEU A 339 -15.00 -9.20 4.27
N LEU A 340 -14.44 -10.07 5.12
CA LEU A 340 -13.05 -9.99 5.58
C LEU A 340 -12.06 -10.10 4.42
N LEU A 341 -12.26 -11.06 3.51
CA LEU A 341 -11.42 -11.21 2.32
C LEU A 341 -11.51 -9.99 1.40
N GLY A 342 -12.70 -9.40 1.23
CA GLY A 342 -12.89 -8.17 0.47
C GLY A 342 -12.15 -6.98 1.09
N PHE A 343 -12.18 -6.86 2.42
CA PHE A 343 -11.45 -5.81 3.15
C PHE A 343 -9.93 -5.97 3.02
N VAL A 344 -9.40 -7.19 3.23
CA VAL A 344 -7.98 -7.49 3.04
C VAL A 344 -7.57 -7.22 1.59
N PHE A 345 -8.40 -7.61 0.61
CA PHE A 345 -8.14 -7.34 -0.80
C PHE A 345 -8.10 -5.84 -1.10
N SER A 346 -9.00 -5.02 -0.52
CA SER A 346 -8.95 -3.56 -0.72
C SER A 346 -7.69 -2.91 -0.17
N GLU A 347 -7.24 -3.31 1.02
CA GLU A 347 -5.99 -2.80 1.63
C GLU A 347 -4.77 -3.20 0.79
N VAL A 348 -4.74 -4.47 0.34
CA VAL A 348 -3.69 -4.95 -0.57
C VAL A 348 -3.71 -4.17 -1.88
N LEU A 349 -4.87 -3.86 -2.45
CA LEU A 349 -4.97 -3.13 -3.72
C LEU A 349 -4.50 -1.68 -3.58
N ILE A 350 -4.77 -1.03 -2.45
CA ILE A 350 -4.22 0.31 -2.12
C ILE A 350 -2.69 0.23 -2.02
N SER A 351 -2.15 -0.74 -1.27
CA SER A 351 -0.70 -0.90 -1.12
C SER A 351 0.00 -1.30 -2.43
N LEU A 352 -0.65 -2.11 -3.26
CA LEU A 352 -0.14 -2.51 -4.57
C LEU A 352 -0.26 -1.40 -5.61
N LYS A 353 -1.24 -0.49 -5.52
CA LYS A 353 -1.31 0.68 -6.41
C LYS A 353 0.00 1.48 -6.35
N ASP A 354 0.53 1.69 -5.14
CA ASP A 354 1.75 2.44 -4.92
C ASP A 354 3.01 1.75 -5.47
N ASN A 355 2.97 0.42 -5.62
CA ASN A 355 4.11 -0.40 -5.99
C ASN A 355 4.06 -0.96 -7.43
N ILE A 356 2.86 -1.16 -8.00
CA ILE A 356 2.64 -1.76 -9.32
C ILE A 356 2.27 -0.70 -10.37
N LEU A 357 1.42 0.29 -10.03
CA LEU A 357 1.05 1.37 -10.95
C LEU A 357 2.05 2.53 -10.91
N GLY A 358 2.88 2.59 -9.86
CA GLY A 358 3.91 3.60 -9.67
C GLY A 358 3.31 4.93 -9.20
N HIS A 359 3.79 5.44 -8.06
CA HIS A 359 3.61 6.85 -7.73
C HIS A 359 4.71 7.66 -8.42
N PRO A 360 4.38 8.67 -9.25
CA PRO A 360 5.38 9.41 -10.03
C PRO A 360 6.44 10.11 -9.17
N THR A 361 6.11 10.42 -7.92
CA THR A 361 6.99 11.05 -6.93
C THR A 361 7.64 10.08 -5.96
N LYS A 362 7.16 8.83 -5.84
CA LYS A 362 7.78 7.80 -4.99
C LYS A 362 9.17 7.43 -5.52
N GLU A 363 9.29 7.22 -6.83
CA GLU A 363 10.59 6.95 -7.47
C GLU A 363 11.56 8.13 -7.29
N LEU A 364 11.06 9.37 -7.34
CA LEU A 364 11.87 10.56 -7.09
C LEU A 364 12.32 10.66 -5.62
N ALA A 365 11.47 10.29 -4.67
CA ALA A 365 11.77 10.36 -3.26
C ALA A 365 12.77 9.28 -2.81
N GLU A 366 12.59 8.03 -3.28
CA GLU A 366 13.39 6.86 -2.90
C GLU A 366 14.64 6.66 -3.77
N GLY A 367 14.73 7.34 -4.92
CA GLY A 367 15.87 7.28 -5.83
C GLY A 367 17.14 7.94 -5.30
N GLU A 368 18.18 7.99 -6.15
CA GLU A 368 19.42 8.70 -5.84
C GLU A 368 19.22 10.23 -5.93
N TRP A 369 19.65 10.93 -4.89
CA TRP A 369 19.61 12.39 -4.80
C TRP A 369 20.96 12.98 -5.19
N VAL A 370 20.93 14.15 -5.81
CA VAL A 370 22.14 14.84 -6.27
C VAL A 370 22.27 16.15 -5.51
N TYR A 371 23.41 16.31 -4.84
CA TYR A 371 23.80 17.57 -4.22
C TYR A 371 24.61 18.40 -5.21
N SER A 372 24.06 19.54 -5.62
CA SER A 372 24.60 20.35 -6.70
C SER A 372 24.66 21.83 -6.33
N GLU A 373 25.60 22.54 -6.94
CA GLU A 373 25.75 23.99 -6.85
C GLU A 373 25.26 24.65 -8.14
N TYR A 374 24.44 25.69 -8.02
CA TYR A 374 23.86 26.41 -9.15
C TYR A 374 24.04 27.91 -9.03
N GLY A 375 24.24 28.56 -10.18
CA GLY A 375 24.08 30.00 -10.31
C GLY A 375 25.29 30.86 -9.88
N ASN A 376 25.08 32.17 -9.93
CA ASN A 376 25.99 33.19 -9.40
C ASN A 376 25.15 34.40 -8.93
N PRO A 377 25.08 34.71 -7.63
CA PRO A 377 25.76 34.04 -6.51
C PRO A 377 25.33 32.57 -6.35
N ALA A 378 26.25 31.73 -5.87
CA ALA A 378 26.06 30.28 -5.82
C ALA A 378 25.02 29.88 -4.77
N LEU A 379 24.20 28.88 -5.11
CA LEU A 379 23.24 28.23 -4.22
C LEU A 379 23.44 26.72 -4.29
N LYS A 380 23.72 26.09 -3.16
CA LYS A 380 23.74 24.63 -3.04
C LYS A 380 22.37 24.11 -2.66
N ILE A 381 21.98 23.00 -3.27
CA ILE A 381 20.69 22.35 -3.05
C ILE A 381 20.80 20.87 -3.41
N GLU A 382 20.14 20.03 -2.62
CA GLU A 382 19.95 18.63 -2.91
C GLU A 382 18.61 18.43 -3.65
N THR A 383 18.64 17.79 -4.82
CA THR A 383 17.43 17.56 -5.62
C THR A 383 17.36 16.10 -6.12
N PRO A 384 16.14 15.56 -6.35
CA PRO A 384 15.98 14.18 -6.82
C PRO A 384 16.52 13.96 -8.24
N LYS A 385 16.67 15.03 -9.03
CA LYS A 385 17.32 15.06 -10.34
C LYS A 385 18.06 16.38 -10.52
N VAL A 386 19.08 16.38 -11.38
CA VAL A 386 19.84 17.59 -11.73
C VAL A 386 18.93 18.63 -12.39
N LEU A 387 18.98 19.87 -11.90
CA LEU A 387 18.22 20.98 -12.46
C LEU A 387 18.87 21.43 -13.78
N LYS A 388 18.06 21.53 -14.83
CA LYS A 388 18.56 21.90 -16.16
C LYS A 388 18.52 23.40 -16.36
N ARG A 389 19.63 23.98 -16.82
CA ARG A 389 19.69 25.42 -17.15
C ARG A 389 18.72 25.72 -18.30
N VAL A 390 17.89 26.73 -18.12
CA VAL A 390 17.00 27.26 -19.16
C VAL A 390 17.67 28.48 -19.78
N ALA A 391 17.90 28.44 -21.09
CA ALA A 391 18.43 29.58 -21.83
C ALA A 391 17.41 30.73 -21.81
N GLN A 392 17.85 31.92 -21.42
CA GLN A 392 16.99 33.11 -21.48
C GLN A 392 17.01 33.69 -22.90
N GLN A 393 15.83 34.03 -23.43
CA GLN A 393 15.74 34.91 -24.60
C GLN A 393 16.22 36.31 -24.17
N PRO A 394 17.14 36.94 -24.91
CA PRO A 394 17.60 38.28 -24.57
C PRO A 394 16.44 39.28 -24.73
N GLN A 395 15.86 39.71 -23.62
CA GLN A 395 15.01 40.90 -23.63
C GLN A 395 15.92 42.12 -23.77
N ASN A 396 15.86 42.74 -24.95
CA ASN A 396 16.48 44.01 -25.35
C ASN A 396 17.96 44.18 -24.95
N LYS A 397 18.84 44.27 -25.95
CA LYS A 397 20.30 44.53 -25.84
C LYS A 397 20.70 45.84 -25.11
N GLN A 398 19.76 46.53 -24.45
CA GLN A 398 19.96 47.81 -23.74
C GLN A 398 19.88 47.69 -22.21
N SER A 399 19.48 46.54 -21.65
CA SER A 399 19.42 46.38 -20.20
C SER A 399 20.79 46.03 -19.63
N LYS A 400 21.42 46.96 -18.90
CA LYS A 400 22.60 46.69 -18.03
C LYS A 400 22.26 45.81 -16.82
N ILE A 401 21.16 45.07 -16.88
CA ILE A 401 20.71 44.23 -15.77
C ILE A 401 21.44 42.89 -15.92
N PRO A 402 22.24 42.47 -14.92
CA PRO A 402 22.91 41.18 -14.94
C PRO A 402 21.92 40.04 -15.21
N ALA A 403 22.31 39.12 -16.10
CA ALA A 403 21.45 38.07 -16.61
C ALA A 403 20.97 37.16 -15.47
N LEU A 404 19.65 37.06 -15.33
CA LEU A 404 19.01 36.10 -14.44
C LEU A 404 19.40 34.68 -14.93
N GLN A 405 19.78 33.80 -14.01
CA GLN A 405 20.07 32.42 -14.34
C GLN A 405 18.93 31.56 -13.81
N LYS A 406 18.36 30.67 -14.63
CA LYS A 406 17.22 29.83 -14.27
C LYS A 406 17.56 28.36 -14.51
N PHE A 407 17.29 27.52 -13.52
CA PHE A 407 17.51 26.08 -13.53
C PHE A 407 16.23 25.39 -13.11
N VAL A 408 15.78 24.38 -13.86
CA VAL A 408 14.43 23.83 -13.73
C VAL A 408 14.43 22.31 -13.76
N TYR A 409 13.54 21.73 -12.96
CA TYR A 409 13.10 20.35 -13.07
C TYR A 409 11.58 20.30 -13.13
N GLY A 410 11.02 19.58 -14.11
CA GLY A 410 9.57 19.46 -14.31
C GLY A 410 8.92 20.70 -14.94
N SER A 411 7.61 20.81 -14.75
CA SER A 411 6.77 21.96 -15.13
C SER A 411 5.67 22.19 -14.09
N LEU A 412 4.99 23.34 -14.10
CA LEU A 412 3.91 23.64 -13.13
C LEU A 412 2.80 22.57 -13.10
N LEU A 413 2.58 21.88 -14.21
CA LEU A 413 1.56 20.82 -14.35
C LEU A 413 2.09 19.41 -14.07
N SER A 414 3.39 19.25 -13.83
CA SER A 414 3.98 17.96 -13.47
C SER A 414 3.74 17.63 -11.99
N ASP A 415 3.89 16.36 -11.60
CA ASP A 415 3.68 15.93 -10.20
C ASP A 415 4.64 16.60 -9.21
N PHE A 416 5.82 17.05 -9.69
CA PHE A 416 6.80 17.76 -8.89
C PHE A 416 7.61 18.74 -9.75
N TYR A 417 7.62 20.01 -9.35
CA TYR A 417 8.25 21.12 -10.07
C TYR A 417 9.24 21.84 -9.17
N ILE A 418 10.45 22.09 -9.68
CA ILE A 418 11.48 22.88 -8.99
C ILE A 418 12.02 23.93 -9.94
N VAL A 419 12.09 25.17 -9.48
CA VAL A 419 12.72 26.28 -10.18
C VAL A 419 13.72 26.94 -9.24
N LEU A 420 14.99 26.95 -9.63
CA LEU A 420 16.03 27.72 -8.97
C LEU A 420 16.42 28.89 -9.88
N SER A 421 16.44 30.09 -9.33
CA SER A 421 16.96 31.26 -10.04
C SER A 421 17.94 32.06 -9.21
N THR A 422 18.97 32.61 -9.88
CA THR A 422 19.99 33.44 -9.25
C THR A 422 20.26 34.68 -10.09
N GLN A 423 20.46 35.82 -9.45
CA GLN A 423 20.83 37.07 -10.09
C GLN A 423 21.84 37.83 -9.22
N LYS A 424 23.05 38.04 -9.72
CA LYS A 424 24.04 38.92 -9.08
C LYS A 424 23.67 40.37 -9.37
N PHE A 425 23.83 41.31 -8.43
CA PHE A 425 23.65 42.74 -8.67
C PHE A 425 25.00 43.43 -8.92
N GLU A 426 25.04 44.44 -9.80
CA GLU A 426 26.25 45.24 -10.02
C GLU A 426 26.50 46.26 -8.90
N ALA A 427 25.45 46.65 -8.18
CA ALA A 427 25.50 47.58 -7.05
C ALA A 427 24.59 47.08 -5.92
N PRO A 428 24.80 47.50 -4.65
CA PRO A 428 23.93 47.14 -3.54
C PRO A 428 22.50 47.59 -3.85
N SER A 429 21.58 46.64 -3.96
CA SER A 429 20.16 46.90 -4.20
C SER A 429 19.36 46.52 -2.96
N ASN A 430 18.52 47.43 -2.48
CA ASN A 430 17.56 47.13 -1.42
C ASN A 430 16.38 46.38 -2.02
N VAL A 431 16.50 45.05 -2.08
CA VAL A 431 15.47 44.17 -2.60
C VAL A 431 14.44 43.89 -1.51
N ASN A 432 13.17 44.25 -1.76
CA ASN A 432 12.07 43.85 -0.89
C ASN A 432 11.64 42.41 -1.24
N LEU A 433 11.95 41.46 -0.35
CA LEU A 433 11.63 40.04 -0.54
C LEU A 433 10.11 39.77 -0.57
N GLU A 434 9.31 40.52 0.18
CA GLU A 434 7.85 40.34 0.21
C GLU A 434 7.23 40.73 -1.13
N SER A 435 7.64 41.88 -1.67
CA SER A 435 7.18 42.34 -2.99
C SER A 435 7.61 41.39 -4.12
N LEU A 436 8.76 40.72 -3.99
CA LEU A 436 9.18 39.68 -4.92
C LEU A 436 8.30 38.44 -4.82
N ALA A 437 7.99 37.97 -3.61
CA ALA A 437 7.10 36.84 -3.41
C ALA A 437 5.70 37.11 -4.01
N GLU A 438 5.16 38.32 -3.78
CA GLU A 438 3.91 38.77 -4.41
C GLU A 438 3.98 38.80 -5.94
N GLY A 439 5.11 39.24 -6.50
CA GLY A 439 5.36 39.24 -7.94
C GLY A 439 5.30 37.83 -8.54
N ILE A 440 5.94 36.87 -7.88
CA ILE A 440 5.91 35.45 -8.28
C ILE A 440 4.49 34.89 -8.20
N ILE A 441 3.74 35.23 -7.15
CA ILE A 441 2.34 34.79 -7.01
C ILE A 441 1.48 35.33 -8.15
N LYS A 442 1.66 36.59 -8.53
CA LYS A 442 0.98 37.19 -9.70
C LYS A 442 1.36 36.49 -11.00
N ASP A 443 2.59 35.98 -11.12
CA ASP A 443 2.97 35.19 -12.29
C ASP A 443 2.26 33.83 -12.33
N TYR A 444 2.03 33.18 -11.18
CA TYR A 444 1.15 32.01 -11.11
C TYR A 444 -0.29 32.32 -11.53
N GLU A 445 -0.84 33.48 -11.14
CA GLU A 445 -2.18 33.90 -11.60
C GLU A 445 -2.24 34.07 -13.12
N LYS A 446 -1.20 34.66 -13.73
CA LYS A 446 -1.09 34.79 -15.20
C LYS A 446 -0.97 33.44 -15.89
N GLU A 447 -0.32 32.47 -15.26
CA GLU A 447 -0.22 31.09 -15.74
C GLU A 447 -1.51 30.27 -15.49
N GLY A 448 -2.54 30.88 -14.90
CA GLY A 448 -3.88 30.30 -14.76
C GLY A 448 -4.20 29.72 -13.38
N ALA A 449 -3.35 29.93 -12.38
CA ALA A 449 -3.63 29.56 -11.00
C ALA A 449 -4.76 30.41 -10.41
N ARG A 450 -5.61 29.79 -9.60
CA ARG A 450 -6.75 30.41 -8.90
C ARG A 450 -6.78 29.93 -7.45
N ASN A 451 -7.59 30.59 -6.61
CA ASN A 451 -7.76 30.25 -5.19
C ASN A 451 -6.42 30.17 -4.42
N ILE A 452 -5.53 31.12 -4.68
CA ILE A 452 -4.20 31.13 -4.08
C ILE A 452 -4.31 31.57 -2.61
N ILE A 453 -3.85 30.71 -1.71
CA ILE A 453 -3.71 30.99 -0.29
C ILE A 453 -2.22 31.17 -0.03
N VAL A 454 -1.85 32.29 0.58
CA VAL A 454 -0.45 32.66 0.84
C VAL A 454 -0.22 32.79 2.34
N LYS A 455 0.88 32.23 2.81
CA LYS A 455 1.47 32.48 4.14
C LYS A 455 2.93 32.83 3.96
N SER A 456 3.45 33.74 4.78
CA SER A 456 4.84 34.15 4.75
C SER A 456 5.45 34.10 6.15
N GLU A 457 6.71 33.72 6.23
CA GLU A 457 7.51 33.66 7.45
C GLU A 457 8.98 33.96 7.16
N SER A 458 9.71 34.48 8.15
CA SER A 458 11.17 34.58 8.08
C SER A 458 11.79 33.18 8.05
N TYR A 459 12.83 33.01 7.23
CA TYR A 459 13.48 31.71 7.06
C TYR A 459 14.99 31.84 7.23
N ASP A 460 15.58 30.98 8.04
CA ASP A 460 17.02 30.92 8.29
C ASP A 460 17.56 29.54 7.86
N THR A 461 18.64 29.51 7.08
CA THR A 461 19.32 28.25 6.73
C THR A 461 20.14 27.70 7.90
N GLN A 462 20.64 26.46 7.76
CA GLN A 462 21.45 25.81 8.78
C GLN A 462 22.76 26.57 9.09
N LEU A 463 23.36 27.24 8.10
CA LEU A 463 24.55 28.09 8.30
C LEU A 463 24.22 29.56 8.62
N GLY A 464 22.95 29.87 8.93
CA GLY A 464 22.54 31.19 9.43
C GLY A 464 22.19 32.21 8.34
N SER A 465 21.92 31.75 7.11
CA SER A 465 21.53 32.63 6.01
C SER A 465 20.07 33.04 6.13
N LYS A 466 19.82 34.34 6.32
CA LYS A 466 18.46 34.90 6.43
C LYS A 466 17.79 35.05 5.06
N GLY A 467 16.50 34.73 5.02
CA GLY A 467 15.64 34.82 3.84
C GLY A 467 14.16 34.92 4.20
N LEU A 468 13.32 34.86 3.17
CA LEU A 468 11.86 34.85 3.29
C LEU A 468 11.32 33.54 2.70
N LYS A 469 10.44 32.88 3.45
CA LYS A 469 9.67 31.74 2.97
C LYS A 469 8.22 32.16 2.78
N ALA A 470 7.70 31.99 1.56
CA ALA A 470 6.28 32.13 1.27
C ALA A 470 5.73 30.79 0.75
N TYR A 471 4.62 30.33 1.31
CA TYR A 471 4.06 29.01 0.99
C TYR A 471 2.54 29.03 1.06
N GLY A 472 1.93 28.04 0.43
CA GLY A 472 0.50 27.81 0.55
C GLY A 472 -0.04 27.01 -0.62
N SER A 473 -1.33 27.14 -0.87
CA SER A 473 -2.04 26.30 -1.83
C SER A 473 -2.62 27.10 -2.98
N MET A 474 -2.71 26.49 -4.15
CA MET A 474 -3.39 27.05 -5.31
C MET A 474 -4.20 25.97 -6.04
N THR A 475 -5.05 26.39 -6.97
CA THR A 475 -5.77 25.50 -7.88
C THR A 475 -5.40 25.84 -9.32
N VAL A 476 -4.97 24.85 -10.09
CA VAL A 476 -4.61 25.01 -11.51
C VAL A 476 -5.48 24.06 -12.34
N ALA A 477 -6.00 24.51 -13.48
CA ALA A 477 -6.76 23.64 -14.37
C ALA A 477 -5.81 22.67 -15.08
N ASN A 478 -6.02 21.37 -14.93
CA ASN A 478 -5.20 20.36 -15.59
C ASN A 478 -5.50 20.37 -17.10
N ALA A 479 -4.46 20.53 -17.94
CA ALA A 479 -4.63 20.65 -19.39
C ALA A 479 -5.14 19.36 -20.07
N LEU A 480 -4.98 18.19 -19.44
CA LEU A 480 -5.38 16.88 -19.97
C LEU A 480 -6.79 16.47 -19.53
N SER A 481 -7.14 16.64 -18.25
CA SER A 481 -8.45 16.26 -17.71
C SER A 481 -9.47 17.39 -17.69
N LYS A 482 -9.02 18.65 -17.81
CA LYS A 482 -9.80 19.88 -17.60
C LYS A 482 -10.40 20.02 -16.19
N GLU A 483 -10.03 19.15 -15.25
CA GLU A 483 -10.46 19.24 -13.87
C GLU A 483 -9.53 20.16 -13.07
N PRO A 484 -10.05 20.90 -12.07
CA PRO A 484 -9.24 21.72 -11.18
C PRO A 484 -8.38 20.81 -10.29
N GLU A 485 -7.07 20.99 -10.33
CA GLU A 485 -6.10 20.25 -9.52
C GLU A 485 -5.52 21.16 -8.43
N LYS A 486 -5.50 20.65 -7.19
CA LYS A 486 -5.02 21.40 -6.03
C LYS A 486 -3.54 21.14 -5.81
N LEU A 487 -2.76 22.21 -5.81
CA LEU A 487 -1.31 22.20 -5.66
C LEU A 487 -0.90 22.95 -4.40
N GLN A 488 0.24 22.55 -3.83
CA GLN A 488 0.96 23.27 -2.80
C GLN A 488 2.23 23.86 -3.42
N TYR A 489 2.63 25.03 -2.95
CA TYR A 489 3.85 25.68 -3.40
C TYR A 489 4.65 26.26 -2.23
N GLN A 490 5.95 26.38 -2.46
CA GLN A 490 6.91 26.99 -1.54
C GLN A 490 7.89 27.85 -2.33
N ILE A 491 8.11 29.05 -1.84
CA ILE A 491 8.98 30.09 -2.39
C ILE A 491 9.99 30.42 -1.30
N LEU A 492 11.27 30.20 -1.56
CA LEU A 492 12.36 30.54 -0.65
C LEU A 492 13.23 31.60 -1.33
N LEU A 493 13.34 32.77 -0.71
CA LEU A 493 14.08 33.91 -1.25
C LEU A 493 15.21 34.32 -0.33
N PHE A 494 16.38 34.60 -0.91
CA PHE A 494 17.58 35.02 -0.20
C PHE A 494 18.21 36.23 -0.89
N THR A 495 18.70 37.18 -0.10
CA THR A 495 19.47 38.33 -0.58
C THR A 495 20.84 38.29 0.07
N GLN A 496 21.76 37.53 -0.52
CA GLN A 496 23.10 37.35 0.02
C GLN A 496 24.17 37.55 -1.04
N TYR A 497 25.38 37.89 -0.60
CA TYR A 497 26.56 38.01 -1.46
C TYR A 497 26.36 38.93 -2.67
N GLY A 498 25.60 40.02 -2.48
CA GLY A 498 25.33 40.99 -3.52
C GLY A 498 24.42 40.48 -4.64
N GLY A 499 23.59 39.47 -4.39
CA GLY A 499 22.60 38.98 -5.35
C GLY A 499 21.31 38.46 -4.71
N LEU A 500 20.40 38.01 -5.56
CA LEU A 500 19.13 37.37 -5.23
C LEU A 500 19.18 35.91 -5.64
N GLN A 501 18.76 35.01 -4.74
CA GLN A 501 18.51 33.61 -5.02
C GLN A 501 17.06 33.28 -4.69
N ALA A 502 16.38 32.56 -5.57
CA ALA A 502 15.01 32.11 -5.37
C ALA A 502 14.90 30.61 -5.67
N VAL A 503 14.23 29.88 -4.79
CA VAL A 503 13.86 28.47 -4.99
C VAL A 503 12.34 28.36 -4.92
N LEU A 504 11.74 27.90 -6.00
CA LEU A 504 10.32 27.62 -6.13
C LEU A 504 10.11 26.12 -6.21
N ILE A 505 9.21 25.59 -5.40
CA ILE A 505 8.83 24.19 -5.39
C ILE A 505 7.31 24.12 -5.49
N THR A 506 6.78 23.33 -6.42
CA THR A 506 5.33 23.09 -6.56
C THR A 506 5.06 21.61 -6.66
N TYR A 507 4.03 21.13 -5.95
CA TYR A 507 3.67 19.71 -5.88
C TYR A 507 2.19 19.53 -5.57
N LYS A 508 1.67 18.30 -5.75
CA LYS A 508 0.25 17.98 -5.51
C LYS A 508 -0.07 17.92 -4.01
N ASP A 509 -1.23 18.46 -3.61
CA ASP A 509 -1.63 18.55 -2.19
C ASP A 509 -1.78 17.18 -1.50
N ASN A 510 -2.23 16.18 -2.26
CA ASN A 510 -2.46 14.81 -1.80
C ASN A 510 -1.23 13.88 -1.94
N ASP A 511 -0.03 14.44 -2.13
CA ASP A 511 1.20 13.68 -2.32
C ASP A 511 2.13 13.73 -1.10
N ASP A 512 2.12 12.66 -0.30
CA ASP A 512 2.94 12.55 0.90
C ASP A 512 4.43 12.32 0.61
N TYR A 513 4.78 11.74 -0.55
CA TYR A 513 6.18 11.60 -0.96
C TYR A 513 6.75 12.97 -1.33
N ALA A 514 5.98 13.78 -2.08
CA ALA A 514 6.37 15.13 -2.42
C ALA A 514 6.61 16.01 -1.19
N LYS A 515 5.77 15.91 -0.14
CA LYS A 515 5.99 16.63 1.14
C LYS A 515 7.34 16.26 1.76
N LYS A 516 7.70 14.97 1.81
CA LYS A 516 9.01 14.52 2.30
C LYS A 516 10.16 15.06 1.46
N MET A 517 9.99 15.08 0.13
CA MET A 517 10.99 15.64 -0.77
C MET A 517 11.19 17.14 -0.51
N VAL A 518 10.11 17.91 -0.37
CA VAL A 518 10.16 19.35 -0.08
C VAL A 518 10.93 19.61 1.21
N THR A 519 10.64 18.87 2.28
CA THR A 519 11.38 19.00 3.55
C THR A 519 12.87 18.69 3.39
N ARG A 520 13.23 17.65 2.62
CA ARG A 520 14.64 17.32 2.35
C ARG A 520 15.33 18.42 1.55
N ILE A 521 14.69 18.91 0.49
CA ILE A 521 15.19 20.01 -0.33
C ILE A 521 15.41 21.24 0.55
N GLU A 522 14.39 21.64 1.34
CA GLU A 522 14.45 22.78 2.25
C GLU A 522 15.64 22.69 3.22
N ASN A 523 15.85 21.52 3.83
CA ASN A 523 16.96 21.31 4.75
C ASN A 523 18.35 21.32 4.09
N SER A 524 18.42 21.24 2.77
CA SER A 524 19.68 21.18 2.02
C SER A 524 20.11 22.52 1.40
N ILE A 525 19.22 23.52 1.40
CA ILE A 525 19.45 24.79 0.73
C ILE A 525 20.47 25.61 1.50
N GLU A 526 21.54 26.01 0.81
CA GLU A 526 22.58 26.84 1.40
C GLU A 526 23.14 27.84 0.38
N PRO A 527 22.88 29.15 0.55
CA PRO A 527 23.53 30.18 -0.23
C PRO A 527 25.01 30.31 0.18
N LEU A 528 25.92 30.36 -0.80
CA LEU A 528 27.36 30.39 -0.54
C LEU A 528 28.03 31.68 -0.95
N ASN A 529 29.03 32.05 -0.14
CA ASN A 529 30.01 33.05 -0.50
C ASN A 529 31.05 32.41 -1.42
N VAL A 530 31.03 32.77 -2.71
CA VAL A 530 32.18 32.47 -3.57
C VAL A 530 33.23 33.52 -3.26
N ILE A 531 34.10 33.22 -2.29
CA ILE A 531 35.34 33.98 -2.11
C ILE A 531 36.14 33.79 -3.40
N GLN A 532 36.25 34.83 -4.21
CA GLN A 532 37.13 34.86 -5.38
C GLN A 532 38.59 34.96 -4.95
#